data_AF-A0A2D7CM93-F1
#
_entry.id   AF-A0A2D7CM93-F1
#
_cell.length_a   1.000
_cell.length_b   1.000
_cell.length_c   1.000
_cell.angle_alpha   90.00
_cell.angle_beta   90.00
_cell.angle_gamma   90.00
#
_symmetry.space_group_name_H-M   'P 1'
#
loop_
_entity.id
_entity.type
_entity.pdbx_description
1 polymer ?
#
loop_
_entity_poly.entity_id
_entity_poly.type
_entity_poly.pdbx_seq_one_letter_code
_entity_poly.pdbx_strand_id
1 'polypeptide(L)'
;MTSNFPLFEIILQEIKSTVLNEYSFDEQEKLAEKIKLLDQQGHEIVLAIIRNYQLQIDHFEFHEVPYEAKTVKNGYRFFVNKLPTQLLYMINHFVNLHIEKQHEEKERNNFLLNK
;
A
#
# COMPACT_ATOMS: atom_id res chain seq x y z
N MET A 1 -9.98 -19.54 -4.65
CA MET A 1 -9.61 -19.44 -3.23
C MET A 1 -9.78 -17.99 -2.83
N THR A 2 -10.79 -17.67 -2.02
CA THR A 2 -11.00 -16.31 -1.48
C THR A 2 -9.88 -16.03 -0.48
N SER A 3 -8.97 -15.13 -0.85
CA SER A 3 -7.95 -14.64 0.08
C SER A 3 -8.64 -13.86 1.19
N ASN A 4 -8.62 -14.37 2.42
CA ASN A 4 -9.16 -13.71 3.61
C ASN A 4 -8.23 -12.57 4.05
N PHE A 5 -8.11 -11.52 3.25
CA PHE A 5 -7.43 -10.27 3.64
C PHE A 5 -8.47 -9.16 3.78
N PRO A 6 -9.21 -9.09 4.91
CA PRO A 6 -10.32 -8.15 5.08
C PRO A 6 -9.90 -6.69 4.90
N LEU A 7 -8.66 -6.35 5.25
CA LEU A 7 -8.13 -5.00 5.08
C LEU A 7 -8.14 -4.58 3.60
N PHE A 8 -7.83 -5.48 2.67
CA PHE A 8 -7.90 -5.17 1.24
C PHE A 8 -9.33 -4.88 0.79
N GLU A 9 -10.30 -5.68 1.26
CA GLU A 9 -11.71 -5.47 0.93
C GLU A 9 -12.22 -4.13 1.48
N ILE A 10 -11.85 -3.81 2.72
CA ILE A 10 -12.20 -2.53 3.37
C ILE A 10 -11.61 -1.36 2.57
N ILE A 11 -10.30 -1.39 2.30
CA ILE A 11 -9.64 -0.32 1.52
C ILE A 11 -10.30 -0.18 0.15
N LEU A 12 -10.56 -1.30 -0.55
CA LEU A 12 -11.19 -1.29 -1.86
C LEU A 12 -12.60 -0.68 -1.80
N GLN A 13 -13.38 -0.96 -0.75
CA GLN A 13 -14.70 -0.36 -0.56
C GLN A 13 -14.61 1.13 -0.25
N GLU A 14 -13.68 1.57 0.59
CA GLU A 14 -13.50 2.97 0.96
C GLU A 14 -13.11 3.83 -0.25
N ILE A 15 -12.28 3.31 -1.15
CA ILE A 15 -11.89 4.05 -2.36
C ILE A 15 -12.94 3.97 -3.49
N LYS A 16 -13.89 3.02 -3.46
CA LYS A 16 -14.92 2.87 -4.50
C LYS A 16 -15.87 4.05 -4.57
N SER A 17 -16.08 4.76 -3.46
CA SER A 17 -16.86 6.00 -3.43
C SER A 17 -16.13 7.22 -4.01
N THR A 18 -14.83 7.09 -4.31
CA THR A 18 -14.01 8.17 -4.86
C THR A 18 -13.99 8.09 -6.38
N VAL A 19 -14.18 9.23 -7.05
CA VAL A 19 -13.93 9.33 -8.50
C VAL A 19 -12.43 9.19 -8.72
N LEU A 20 -12.02 8.07 -9.33
CA LEU A 20 -10.62 7.79 -9.63
C LEU A 20 -10.24 8.47 -10.94
N ASN A 21 -9.48 9.56 -10.84
CA ASN A 21 -8.85 10.19 -11.99
C ASN A 21 -7.52 9.49 -12.32
N GLU A 22 -6.88 9.86 -13.42
CA GLU A 22 -5.50 9.43 -13.67
C GLU A 22 -4.60 9.86 -12.51
N TYR A 23 -3.73 8.96 -12.07
CA TYR A 23 -2.79 9.20 -10.98
C TYR A 23 -1.56 9.90 -11.55
N SER A 24 -1.46 11.21 -11.34
CA SER A 24 -0.44 12.07 -11.97
C SER A 24 0.98 11.69 -11.53
N PHE A 25 1.98 12.08 -12.33
CA PHE A 25 3.39 11.81 -12.01
C PHE A 25 3.79 12.37 -10.63
N ASP A 26 3.36 13.60 -10.31
CA ASP A 26 3.65 14.23 -9.02
C ASP A 26 3.03 13.47 -7.85
N GLU A 27 1.83 12.90 -8.03
CA GLU A 27 1.21 12.05 -7.03
C GLU A 27 1.97 10.73 -6.86
N GLN A 28 2.45 10.13 -7.95
CA GLN A 28 3.29 8.93 -7.91
C GLN A 28 4.59 9.18 -7.15
N GLU A 29 5.25 10.31 -7.41
CA GLU A 29 6.48 10.68 -6.72
C GLU A 29 6.22 10.88 -5.21
N LYS A 30 5.18 11.63 -4.86
CA LYS A 30 4.77 11.82 -3.46
C LYS A 30 4.46 10.49 -2.77
N LEU A 31 3.76 9.59 -3.44
CA LEU A 31 3.47 8.26 -2.91
C LEU A 31 4.76 7.46 -2.69
N ALA A 32 5.68 7.48 -3.65
CA ALA A 32 6.97 6.79 -3.51
C ALA A 32 7.76 7.30 -2.31
N GLU A 33 7.77 8.62 -2.05
CA GLU A 33 8.40 9.18 -0.85
C GLU A 33 7.70 8.74 0.44
N LYS A 34 6.36 8.74 0.48
CA LYS A 34 5.62 8.27 1.67
C LYS A 34 5.86 6.80 1.97
N ILE A 35 5.94 5.94 0.95
CA ILE A 35 6.21 4.50 1.14
C ILE A 35 7.56 4.29 1.84
N LYS A 36 8.57 5.14 1.60
CA LYS A 36 9.87 5.04 2.28
C LYS A 36 9.81 5.33 3.79
N LEU A 37 8.74 5.98 4.26
CA LEU A 37 8.54 6.33 5.67
C LEU A 37 7.92 5.19 6.48
N LEU A 38 7.43 4.14 5.80
CA LEU A 38 6.81 2.99 6.46
C LEU A 38 7.82 2.21 7.29
N ASP A 39 7.32 1.55 8.33
CA ASP A 39 8.06 0.50 9.02
C ASP A 39 7.96 -0.82 8.23
N GLN A 40 8.64 -1.85 8.74
CA GLN A 40 8.62 -3.17 8.12
C GLN A 40 7.19 -3.71 7.95
N GLN A 41 6.33 -3.54 8.96
CA GLN A 41 4.94 -4.00 8.90
C GLN A 41 4.16 -3.27 7.80
N GLY A 42 4.33 -1.96 7.67
CA GLY A 42 3.72 -1.17 6.60
C GLY A 42 4.15 -1.66 5.22
N HIS A 43 5.44 -1.95 5.03
CA HIS A 43 5.94 -2.53 3.77
C HIS A 43 5.34 -3.91 3.46
N GLU A 44 5.21 -4.78 4.46
CA GLU A 44 4.59 -6.09 4.31
C GLU A 44 3.11 -5.98 3.92
N ILE A 45 2.37 -5.02 4.50
CA ILE A 45 0.97 -4.76 4.16
C ILE A 45 0.83 -4.21 2.74
N VAL A 46 1.70 -3.29 2.31
CA VAL A 46 1.71 -2.79 0.91
C VAL A 46 1.91 -3.95 -0.07
N LEU A 47 2.86 -4.86 0.22
CA LEU A 47 3.06 -6.06 -0.60
C LEU A 47 1.80 -6.95 -0.62
N ALA A 48 1.14 -7.13 0.53
CA ALA A 48 -0.10 -7.89 0.62
C ALA A 48 -1.25 -7.27 -0.19
N ILE A 49 -1.38 -5.93 -0.20
CA ILE A 49 -2.36 -5.20 -1.03
C ILE A 49 -2.08 -5.46 -2.51
N ILE A 50 -0.83 -5.32 -2.96
CA ILE A 50 -0.43 -5.56 -4.36
C ILE A 50 -0.76 -6.99 -4.79
N ARG A 51 -0.42 -7.99 -3.96
CA ARG A 51 -0.68 -9.40 -4.26
C ARG A 51 -2.17 -9.75 -4.27
N ASN A 52 -2.95 -9.15 -3.37
CA ASN A 52 -4.40 -9.35 -3.38
C ASN A 52 -5.05 -8.70 -4.60
N TYR A 53 -4.59 -7.52 -5.00
CA TYR A 53 -5.06 -6.88 -6.22
C TYR A 53 -4.77 -7.76 -7.45
N GLN A 54 -3.54 -8.27 -7.57
CA GLN A 54 -3.14 -9.20 -8.62
C GLN A 54 -4.08 -10.41 -8.72
N LEU A 55 -4.42 -11.02 -7.59
CA LEU A 55 -5.25 -12.23 -7.54
C LEU A 55 -6.74 -11.95 -7.77
N GLN A 56 -7.26 -10.89 -7.13
CA GLN A 56 -8.70 -10.66 -7.05
C GLN A 56 -9.24 -9.79 -8.20
N ILE A 57 -8.42 -8.90 -8.74
CA ILE A 57 -8.83 -7.93 -9.76
C ILE A 57 -8.24 -8.28 -11.12
N ASP A 58 -6.92 -8.43 -11.21
CA ASP A 58 -6.25 -8.69 -12.49
C ASP A 58 -6.27 -10.18 -12.87
N HIS A 59 -6.62 -11.06 -11.93
CA HIS A 59 -6.65 -12.52 -12.10
C HIS A 59 -5.35 -13.12 -12.65
N PHE A 60 -4.21 -12.46 -12.41
CA PHE A 60 -2.91 -12.99 -12.82
C PHE A 60 -2.48 -14.17 -11.95
N GLU A 61 -1.71 -15.07 -12.54
CA GLU A 61 -1.16 -16.22 -11.83
C GLU A 61 -0.20 -15.77 -10.72
N PHE A 62 -0.32 -16.39 -9.56
CA PHE A 62 0.45 -16.02 -8.35
C PHE A 62 1.97 -16.19 -8.52
N HIS A 63 2.40 -17.04 -9.46
CA HIS A 63 3.79 -17.47 -9.61
C HIS A 63 4.67 -16.40 -10.28
N GLU A 64 4.05 -15.41 -10.94
CA GLU A 64 4.77 -14.29 -11.53
C GLU A 64 4.88 -13.11 -10.56
N VAL A 65 6.00 -12.40 -10.65
CA VAL A 65 6.20 -11.13 -9.94
C VAL A 65 5.46 -10.05 -10.73
N PRO A 66 4.40 -9.45 -10.17
CA PRO A 66 3.53 -8.59 -10.96
C PRO A 66 4.17 -7.21 -11.19
N TYR A 67 3.69 -6.51 -12.21
CA TYR A 67 3.98 -5.09 -12.47
C TYR A 67 5.48 -4.76 -12.59
N GLU A 68 6.24 -5.66 -13.24
CA GLU A 68 7.68 -5.51 -13.49
C GLU A 68 8.53 -5.32 -12.21
N ALA A 69 8.05 -5.77 -11.05
CA ALA A 69 8.80 -5.61 -9.80
C ALA A 69 10.13 -6.37 -9.86
N LYS A 70 11.16 -5.82 -9.22
CA LYS A 70 12.48 -6.46 -9.13
C LYS A 70 12.65 -7.15 -7.80
N THR A 71 13.08 -8.40 -7.82
CA THR A 71 13.54 -9.10 -6.62
C THR A 71 14.80 -8.42 -6.09
N VAL A 72 14.81 -8.14 -4.79
CA VAL A 72 15.94 -7.59 -4.05
C VAL A 72 16.23 -8.50 -2.85
N LYS A 73 17.39 -8.33 -2.21
CA LYS A 73 17.87 -9.23 -1.13
C LYS A 73 16.82 -9.47 -0.02
N ASN A 74 15.98 -8.47 0.26
CA ASN A 74 14.98 -8.50 1.33
C ASN A 74 13.53 -8.37 0.84
N GLY A 75 13.22 -8.79 -0.40
CA GLY A 75 11.85 -8.78 -0.92
C GLY A 75 11.73 -8.27 -2.34
N TYR A 76 10.77 -7.37 -2.58
CA TYR A 76 10.46 -6.84 -3.91
C TYR A 76 10.56 -5.32 -3.93
N ARG A 77 11.15 -4.80 -5.01
CA ARG A 77 11.09 -3.38 -5.36
C ARG A 77 10.06 -3.20 -6.47
N PHE A 78 8.93 -2.60 -6.13
CA PHE A 78 7.91 -2.20 -7.09
C PHE A 78 8.22 -0.84 -7.71
N PHE A 79 7.78 -0.66 -8.94
CA PHE A 79 7.83 0.63 -9.63
C PHE A 79 6.44 1.25 -9.59
N VAL A 80 6.28 2.36 -8.87
CA VAL A 80 4.97 3.02 -8.67
C VAL A 80 4.31 3.34 -10.01
N ASN A 81 5.09 3.79 -11.00
CA ASN A 81 4.61 4.09 -12.35
C ASN A 81 4.17 2.88 -13.18
N LYS A 82 4.33 1.65 -12.68
CA LYS A 82 3.89 0.40 -13.32
C LYS A 82 2.62 -0.17 -12.68
N LEU A 83 2.15 0.43 -11.58
CA LEU A 83 0.97 -0.04 -10.87
C LEU A 83 -0.31 0.56 -11.48
N PRO A 84 -1.42 -0.21 -11.55
CA PRO A 84 -2.72 0.32 -11.96
C PRO A 84 -3.18 1.48 -11.07
N THR A 85 -3.91 2.43 -11.66
CA THR A 85 -4.44 3.62 -10.98
C THR A 85 -5.22 3.27 -9.70
N GLN A 86 -6.13 2.30 -9.77
CA GLN A 86 -6.91 1.90 -8.58
C GLN A 86 -5.99 1.37 -7.47
N LEU A 87 -4.98 0.55 -7.82
CA LEU A 87 -4.01 0.05 -6.87
C LEU A 87 -3.18 1.19 -6.24
N LEU A 88 -2.82 2.22 -7.02
CA LEU A 88 -2.16 3.41 -6.50
C LEU A 88 -3.00 4.15 -5.45
N TYR A 89 -4.30 4.32 -5.71
CA TYR A 89 -5.21 4.91 -4.73
C TYR A 89 -5.36 4.05 -3.46
N MET A 90 -5.45 2.72 -3.60
CA MET A 90 -5.51 1.81 -2.45
C MET A 90 -4.25 1.90 -1.58
N ILE A 91 -3.08 1.88 -2.21
CA ILE A 91 -1.80 1.97 -1.50
C ILE A 91 -1.67 3.34 -0.82
N ASN A 92 -1.97 4.44 -1.53
CA ASN A 92 -1.90 5.78 -0.95
C ASN A 92 -2.85 5.94 0.24
N HIS A 93 -4.08 5.42 0.15
CA HIS A 93 -5.04 5.45 1.25
C HIS A 93 -4.47 4.75 2.50
N PHE A 94 -4.00 3.51 2.34
CA PHE A 94 -3.36 2.76 3.43
C PHE A 94 -2.15 3.49 4.01
N VAL A 95 -1.24 3.97 3.15
CA VAL A 95 0.00 4.63 3.57
C VAL A 95 -0.28 5.85 4.44
N ASN A 96 -1.28 6.67 4.07
CA ASN A 96 -1.64 7.84 4.86
C ASN A 96 -2.15 7.44 6.25
N LEU A 97 -3.06 6.47 6.33
CA LEU A 97 -3.59 5.97 7.61
C LEU A 97 -2.50 5.36 8.49
N HIS A 98 -1.58 4.60 7.90
CA HIS A 98 -0.49 3.96 8.66
C HIS A 98 0.48 4.98 9.23
N ILE A 99 0.87 5.99 8.43
CA ILE A 99 1.76 7.07 8.88
C ILE A 99 1.10 7.90 10.00
N GLU A 100 -0.19 8.22 9.85
CA GLU A 100 -0.96 8.93 10.88
C GLU A 100 -0.99 8.14 12.19
N LYS A 101 -1.33 6.86 12.11
CA LYS A 101 -1.32 5.97 13.28
C LYS A 101 0.07 5.89 13.94
N GLN A 102 1.13 5.75 13.16
CA GLN A 102 2.50 5.74 13.70
C GLN A 102 2.84 7.04 14.45
N HIS A 103 2.33 8.18 13.97
CA HIS A 103 2.50 9.47 14.64
C HIS A 103 1.76 9.50 15.99
N GLU A 104 0.48 9.13 15.99
CA GLU A 104 -0.33 9.05 17.22
C GLU A 104 0.28 8.13 18.28
N GLU A 105 0.82 6.98 17.85
CA GLU A 105 1.47 6.03 18.76
C GLU A 105 2.76 6.61 19.36
N LYS A 106 3.55 7.34 18.57
CA LYS A 106 4.75 8.03 19.07
C LYS A 106 4.40 9.11 20.08
N GLU A 107 3.39 9.93 19.80
CA GLU A 107 2.93 10.97 20.72
C GLU A 107 2.42 10.39 22.03
N ARG A 108 1.60 9.34 21.95
CA ARG A 108 1.09 8.63 23.13
C ARG A 108 2.21 8.05 23.98
N ASN A 109 3.21 7.41 23.36
CA ASN A 109 4.34 6.84 24.07
C ASN A 109 5.20 7.92 24.75
N ASN A 110 5.43 9.05 24.07
CA ASN A 110 6.14 10.20 24.66
C ASN A 110 5.39 10.79 25.85
N PHE A 111 4.06 10.89 25.78
CA PHE A 111 3.24 11.35 26.90
C PHE A 111 3.33 10.42 28.11
N LEU A 112 3.36 9.10 27.90
CA LEU A 112 3.47 8.11 28.98
C LEU A 112 4.87 8.07 29.62
N LEU A 113 5.93 8.34 28.86
CA LEU A 113 7.32 8.34 29.35
C LEU A 113 7.71 9.62 30.11
N ASN A 114 7.01 10.72 29.87
CA ASN A 114 7.23 12.01 30.55
C ASN A 114 6.36 12.21 31.81
N LYS A 115 5.71 11.15 32.30
CA LYS A 115 4.95 11.11 33.54
C LYS A 115 5.62 10.19 34.55
#